data_AF-A0A7T2YUM4-F1
#
_entry.id   AF-A0A7T2YUM4-F1
#
_cell.length_a   1.000
_cell.length_b   1.000
_cell.length_c   1.000
_cell.angle_alpha   90.00
_cell.angle_beta   90.00
_cell.angle_gamma   90.00
#
_symmetry.space_group_name_H-M   'P 1'
#
loop_
_entity.id
_entity.type
_entity.pdbx_description
1 polymer ?
#
loop_
_entity_poly.entity_id
_entity_poly.type
_entity_poly.pdbx_seq_one_letter_code
_entity_poly.pdbx_strand_id
1 'polypeptide(L)'
;MPTVQIKFPHNAPVPSTLTLVEGNRLRVKIEAVAKTYKLGARIDAPSILAAQPPVHNARADSWQFDFVAQQPGLTKLSIVAVQGSGLSVMPAAITVQVEKSISLPAESTTEGMLARLFLAENTSPALGGSSWRIEDIRISMQWMRRVIENRLKSPNPGDFMARGATSEKDIVMANDRGSVQFHGFNLYPTLPSEMAGNLQKYLQNANNGLHPQRKAYLDFVQAAIDIAQAPVPPDPTSTGLFGWKTTEAPQPGPEFREHKTLSGNTFYTHTRLRKKD
;
A
#
# COMPACT_ATOMS: atom_id res chain seq x y z
N MET A 1 -41.54 18.14 -2.37
CA MET A 1 -40.40 18.34 -3.29
C MET A 1 -39.93 16.97 -3.73
N PRO A 2 -39.80 16.68 -5.04
CA PRO A 2 -39.20 15.43 -5.50
C PRO A 2 -37.77 15.31 -4.96
N THR A 3 -37.42 14.13 -4.46
CA THR A 3 -36.10 13.83 -3.90
C THR A 3 -35.45 12.72 -4.72
N VAL A 4 -34.22 12.94 -5.17
CA VAL A 4 -33.40 11.95 -5.89
C VAL A 4 -32.12 11.66 -5.13
N GLN A 5 -31.60 10.44 -5.31
CA GLN A 5 -30.42 9.98 -4.58
C GLN A 5 -29.21 9.87 -5.52
N ILE A 6 -28.07 10.35 -5.05
CA ILE A 6 -26.77 10.12 -5.69
C ILE A 6 -26.33 8.69 -5.39
N LYS A 7 -26.02 7.93 -6.43
CA LYS A 7 -25.60 6.53 -6.36
C LYS A 7 -24.27 6.33 -7.08
N PHE A 8 -23.53 5.31 -6.69
CA PHE A 8 -22.47 4.76 -7.52
C PHE A 8 -23.06 4.01 -8.74
N PRO A 9 -22.28 3.73 -9.79
CA PRO A 9 -22.76 3.00 -10.97
C PRO A 9 -23.39 1.64 -10.67
N HIS A 10 -22.91 0.97 -9.63
CA HIS A 10 -23.41 -0.32 -9.13
C HIS A 10 -24.61 -0.19 -8.18
N ASN A 11 -25.32 0.94 -8.20
CA ASN A 11 -26.55 1.21 -7.44
C ASN A 11 -26.42 1.34 -5.91
N ALA A 12 -25.21 1.35 -5.34
CA ALA A 12 -25.06 1.68 -3.93
C ALA A 12 -25.20 3.21 -3.69
N PRO A 13 -25.83 3.64 -2.59
CA PRO A 13 -25.83 5.04 -2.17
C PRO A 13 -24.43 5.63 -2.04
N VAL A 14 -24.24 6.89 -2.44
CA VAL A 14 -23.01 7.61 -2.14
C VAL A 14 -23.10 8.17 -0.71
N PRO A 15 -22.10 7.91 0.16
CA PRO A 15 -22.09 8.46 1.52
C PRO A 15 -21.88 9.98 1.52
N SER A 16 -22.15 10.62 2.66
CA SER A 16 -21.89 12.06 2.86
C SER A 16 -20.40 12.40 2.94
N THR A 17 -19.53 11.42 3.17
CA THR A 17 -18.06 11.57 3.19
C THR A 17 -17.43 10.49 2.35
N LEU A 18 -16.49 10.87 1.49
CA LEU A 18 -15.79 9.98 0.58
C LEU A 18 -14.30 10.34 0.54
N THR A 19 -13.45 9.32 0.59
CA THR A 19 -12.00 9.47 0.40
C THR A 19 -11.62 9.05 -1.02
N LEU A 20 -10.96 9.96 -1.74
CA LEU A 20 -10.29 9.68 -3.01
C LEU A 20 -8.78 9.76 -2.82
N VAL A 21 -8.06 9.25 -3.81
CA VAL A 21 -6.61 9.42 -3.93
C VAL A 21 -6.37 10.18 -5.22
N GLU A 22 -5.35 11.02 -5.24
CA GLU A 22 -4.89 11.72 -6.44
C GLU A 22 -4.84 10.79 -7.67
N GLY A 23 -5.41 11.26 -8.79
CA GLY A 23 -5.56 10.48 -10.02
C GLY A 23 -6.82 9.61 -10.09
N ASN A 24 -7.47 9.29 -8.96
CA ASN A 24 -8.68 8.48 -8.97
C ASN A 24 -9.85 9.18 -9.64
N ARG A 25 -10.71 8.36 -10.25
CA ARG A 25 -11.97 8.82 -10.82
C ARG A 25 -13.14 8.48 -9.91
N LEU A 26 -13.94 9.48 -9.58
CA LEU A 26 -15.25 9.30 -8.94
C LEU A 26 -16.33 9.39 -10.03
N ARG A 27 -17.06 8.30 -10.22
CA ARG A 27 -18.26 8.28 -11.05
C ARG A 27 -19.49 8.16 -10.15
N VAL A 28 -20.45 9.06 -10.34
CA VAL A 28 -21.75 9.00 -9.67
C VAL A 28 -22.86 9.13 -10.68
N LYS A 29 -24.03 8.61 -10.32
CA LYS A 29 -25.24 8.70 -11.13
C LYS A 29 -26.45 9.11 -10.29
N ILE A 30 -27.42 9.70 -10.96
CA ILE A 30 -28.74 10.02 -10.41
C ILE A 30 -29.76 9.49 -11.42
N GLU A 31 -30.83 8.89 -10.95
CA GLU A 31 -31.89 8.27 -11.77
C GLU A 31 -33.25 8.89 -11.42
N ALA A 32 -34.25 8.61 -12.25
CA ALA A 32 -35.62 9.11 -12.11
C ALA A 32 -35.70 10.65 -12.07
N VAL A 33 -34.87 11.31 -12.86
CA VAL A 33 -34.86 12.77 -12.99
C VAL A 33 -35.73 13.17 -14.17
N ALA A 34 -36.83 13.86 -13.92
CA ALA A 34 -37.71 14.34 -14.99
C ALA A 34 -36.96 15.26 -15.96
N LYS A 35 -37.31 15.17 -17.25
CA LYS A 35 -36.65 15.90 -18.37
C LYS A 35 -36.70 17.43 -18.24
N THR A 36 -37.56 17.97 -17.38
CA THR A 36 -37.65 19.39 -17.07
C THR A 36 -36.47 19.90 -16.25
N TYR A 37 -35.72 19.01 -15.60
CA TYR A 37 -34.53 19.35 -14.82
C TYR A 37 -33.26 19.16 -15.65
N LYS A 38 -32.36 20.14 -15.57
CA LYS A 38 -30.97 20.02 -16.03
C LYS A 38 -30.08 20.03 -14.80
N LEU A 39 -29.18 19.07 -14.66
CA LEU A 39 -28.30 18.96 -13.51
C LEU A 39 -26.87 19.43 -13.83
N GLY A 40 -26.19 19.95 -12.82
CA GLY A 40 -24.79 20.37 -12.88
C GLY A 40 -24.07 20.03 -11.58
N ALA A 41 -22.74 19.97 -11.63
CA ALA A 41 -21.91 19.80 -10.44
C ALA A 41 -21.44 21.16 -9.92
N ARG A 42 -21.46 21.32 -8.60
CA ARG A 42 -20.84 22.42 -7.87
C ARG A 42 -19.76 21.85 -6.96
N ILE A 43 -18.54 22.36 -7.09
CA ILE A 43 -17.39 21.99 -6.26
C ILE A 43 -16.96 23.26 -5.53
N ASP A 44 -16.91 23.20 -4.20
CA ASP A 44 -16.44 24.33 -3.40
C ASP A 44 -14.92 24.49 -3.53
N ALA A 45 -14.41 25.71 -3.34
CA ALA A 45 -12.96 25.93 -3.30
C ALA A 45 -12.34 25.24 -2.07
N PRO A 46 -11.13 24.66 -2.18
CA PRO A 46 -10.25 24.65 -3.35
C PRO A 46 -10.68 23.65 -4.44
N SER A 47 -10.39 23.98 -5.70
CA SER A 47 -10.63 23.10 -6.86
C SER A 47 -9.66 21.92 -6.84
N ILE A 48 -9.96 20.91 -6.05
CA ILE A 48 -9.18 19.66 -5.93
C ILE A 48 -9.76 18.51 -6.76
N LEU A 49 -10.92 18.74 -7.38
CA LEU A 49 -11.61 17.83 -8.28
C LEU A 49 -11.79 18.52 -9.64
N ALA A 50 -11.48 17.81 -10.73
CA ALA A 50 -11.86 18.21 -12.07
C ALA A 50 -13.16 17.50 -12.48
N ALA A 51 -14.23 18.25 -12.67
CA ALA A 51 -15.49 17.73 -13.20
C ALA A 51 -15.46 17.63 -14.73
N GLN A 52 -15.88 16.49 -15.27
CA GLN A 52 -16.20 16.36 -16.68
C GLN A 52 -17.65 16.84 -16.93
N PRO A 53 -17.98 17.23 -18.18
CA PRO A 53 -19.36 17.55 -18.53
C PRO A 53 -20.32 16.40 -18.19
N PRO A 54 -21.46 16.68 -17.54
CA PRO A 54 -22.39 15.63 -17.15
C PRO A 54 -23.08 15.02 -18.37
N VAL A 55 -23.31 13.70 -18.33
CA VAL A 55 -23.96 12.94 -19.41
C VAL A 55 -25.40 12.63 -19.02
N HIS A 56 -26.37 13.07 -19.82
CA HIS A 56 -27.79 12.77 -19.61
C HIS A 56 -28.23 11.63 -20.55
N ASN A 57 -28.76 10.56 -19.97
CA ASN A 57 -29.44 9.50 -20.69
C ASN A 57 -30.96 9.72 -20.62
N ALA A 58 -31.51 10.36 -21.65
CA ALA A 58 -32.92 10.70 -21.74
C ALA A 58 -33.87 9.49 -21.92
N ARG A 59 -33.34 8.29 -22.22
CA ARG A 59 -34.14 7.06 -22.29
C ARG A 59 -34.33 6.42 -20.92
N ALA A 60 -33.34 6.58 -20.05
CA ALA A 60 -33.32 6.01 -18.71
C ALA A 60 -33.59 7.07 -17.61
N ASP A 61 -33.92 8.30 -18.00
CA ASP A 61 -34.11 9.47 -17.12
C ASP A 61 -33.01 9.57 -16.05
N SER A 62 -31.75 9.43 -16.49
CA SER A 62 -30.58 9.35 -15.61
C SER A 62 -29.44 10.27 -16.04
N TRP A 63 -28.69 10.74 -15.06
CA TRP A 63 -27.53 11.60 -15.22
C TRP A 63 -26.29 10.93 -14.66
N GLN A 64 -25.17 11.04 -15.37
CA GLN A 64 -23.85 10.59 -14.92
C GLN A 64 -22.91 11.79 -14.76
N PHE A 65 -22.14 11.78 -13.68
CA PHE A 65 -21.09 12.74 -13.39
C PHE A 65 -19.77 12.00 -13.18
N ASP A 66 -18.71 12.52 -13.78
CA ASP A 66 -17.36 12.00 -13.68
C ASP A 66 -16.43 13.09 -13.12
N PHE A 67 -15.68 12.75 -12.08
CA PHE A 67 -14.71 13.63 -11.43
C PHE A 67 -13.34 12.97 -11.40
N VAL A 68 -12.28 13.75 -11.56
CA VAL A 68 -10.89 13.30 -11.38
C VAL A 68 -10.31 14.01 -10.16
N ALA A 69 -9.78 13.26 -9.20
CA ALA A 69 -9.05 13.81 -8.06
C ALA A 69 -7.70 14.37 -8.53
N GLN A 70 -7.44 15.65 -8.31
CA GLN A 70 -6.26 16.33 -8.86
C GLN A 70 -5.16 16.59 -7.83
N GLN A 71 -5.51 16.95 -6.60
CA GLN A 71 -4.54 17.31 -5.57
C GLN A 71 -5.09 17.02 -4.17
N PRO A 72 -4.23 16.75 -3.18
CA PRO A 72 -4.66 16.49 -1.82
C PRO A 72 -5.40 17.67 -1.20
N GLY A 73 -6.44 17.39 -0.43
CA GLY A 73 -7.23 18.42 0.26
C GLY A 73 -8.64 17.97 0.57
N LEU A 74 -9.46 18.90 1.02
CA LEU A 74 -10.86 18.67 1.36
C LEU A 74 -11.74 19.64 0.55
N THR A 75 -12.81 19.14 -0.07
CA THR A 75 -13.82 19.95 -0.75
C THR A 75 -15.23 19.41 -0.51
N LYS A 76 -16.25 20.21 -0.84
CA LYS A 76 -17.64 19.77 -0.93
C LYS A 76 -18.06 19.67 -2.38
N LEU A 77 -18.65 18.54 -2.73
CA LEU A 77 -19.27 18.27 -4.02
C LEU A 77 -20.79 18.23 -3.85
N SER A 78 -21.52 19.07 -4.58
CA SER A 78 -22.97 19.04 -4.67
C SER A 78 -23.40 18.85 -6.12
N ILE A 79 -24.46 18.07 -6.34
CA ILE A 79 -25.17 18.06 -7.61
C ILE A 79 -26.42 18.92 -7.46
N VAL A 80 -26.58 19.89 -8.34
CA VAL A 80 -27.63 20.91 -8.26
C VAL A 80 -28.44 20.94 -9.54
N ALA A 81 -29.72 21.33 -9.45
CA ALA A 81 -30.51 21.69 -10.61
C ALA A 81 -30.01 23.05 -11.14
N VAL A 82 -29.48 23.07 -12.36
CA VAL A 82 -29.14 24.30 -13.10
C VAL A 82 -30.31 24.81 -13.93
N GLN A 83 -31.32 23.96 -14.14
CA GLN A 83 -32.63 24.31 -14.71
C GLN A 83 -33.72 23.50 -14.01
N GLY A 84 -34.88 24.13 -13.78
CA GLY A 84 -35.98 23.57 -12.97
C GLY A 84 -35.81 23.86 -11.48
N SER A 85 -36.92 24.03 -10.74
CA SER A 85 -36.93 24.40 -9.32
C SER A 85 -37.55 23.31 -8.44
N GLY A 86 -37.11 23.20 -7.18
CA GLY A 86 -37.76 22.35 -6.18
C GLY A 86 -37.34 20.86 -6.20
N LEU A 87 -36.29 20.50 -6.94
CA LEU A 87 -35.67 19.18 -6.86
C LEU A 87 -34.68 19.13 -5.68
N SER A 88 -34.85 18.14 -4.81
CA SER A 88 -33.89 17.83 -3.74
C SER A 88 -32.98 16.69 -4.17
N VAL A 89 -31.67 16.84 -3.97
CA VAL A 89 -30.67 15.80 -4.25
C VAL A 89 -30.04 15.36 -2.93
N MET A 90 -29.97 14.05 -2.70
CA MET A 90 -29.44 13.45 -1.46
C MET A 90 -28.20 12.58 -1.72
N PRO A 91 -27.11 12.75 -0.94
CA PRO A 91 -26.92 13.82 0.05
C PRO A 91 -26.81 15.19 -0.61
N ALA A 92 -27.22 16.25 0.11
CA ALA A 92 -27.17 17.63 -0.41
C ALA A 92 -25.74 18.09 -0.76
N ALA A 93 -24.75 17.56 -0.04
CA ALA A 93 -23.33 17.69 -0.34
C ALA A 93 -22.60 16.41 0.07
N ILE A 94 -21.55 16.08 -0.67
CA ILE A 94 -20.58 15.04 -0.38
C ILE A 94 -19.29 15.74 0.01
N THR A 95 -18.79 15.45 1.20
CA THR A 95 -17.45 15.85 1.62
C THR A 95 -16.45 14.91 0.94
N VAL A 96 -15.58 15.45 0.10
CA VAL A 96 -14.56 14.68 -0.61
C VAL A 96 -13.19 15.05 -0.06
N GLN A 97 -12.55 14.09 0.61
CA GLN A 97 -11.15 14.17 1.00
C GLN A 97 -10.31 13.52 -0.11
N VAL A 98 -9.44 14.29 -0.74
CA VAL A 98 -8.42 13.75 -1.64
C VAL A 98 -7.14 13.57 -0.83
N GLU A 99 -6.59 12.36 -0.85
CA GLU A 99 -5.29 12.05 -0.27
C GLU A 99 -4.22 11.95 -1.37
N LYS A 100 -2.96 12.15 -0.99
CA LYS A 100 -1.82 11.99 -1.89
C LYS A 100 -1.64 10.53 -2.28
N SER A 101 -1.30 10.28 -3.54
CA SER A 101 -0.92 8.94 -4.00
C SER A 101 0.42 8.52 -3.40
N ILE A 102 0.52 7.26 -2.95
CA ILE A 102 1.76 6.67 -2.45
C ILE A 102 2.50 5.95 -3.58
N SER A 103 3.82 6.10 -3.61
CA SER A 103 4.71 5.38 -4.52
C SER A 103 5.90 4.82 -3.75
N LEU A 104 6.47 3.72 -4.26
CA LEU A 104 7.71 3.18 -3.71
C LEU A 104 8.90 4.07 -4.13
N PRO A 105 9.97 4.13 -3.31
CA PRO A 105 11.23 4.75 -3.73
C PRO A 105 11.78 4.11 -5.01
N ALA A 106 12.63 4.87 -5.70
CA ALA A 106 13.26 4.43 -6.95
C ALA A 106 13.99 3.11 -6.77
N GLU A 107 13.81 2.17 -7.70
CA GLU A 107 14.41 0.84 -7.64
C GLU A 107 15.95 0.83 -7.68
N SER A 108 16.56 1.91 -8.16
CA SER A 108 18.01 2.09 -8.17
C SER A 108 18.60 2.42 -6.79
N THR A 109 17.77 2.68 -5.77
CA THR A 109 18.18 3.08 -4.42
C THR A 109 18.13 1.90 -3.44
N THR A 110 18.96 1.95 -2.39
CA THR A 110 18.92 0.95 -1.31
C THR A 110 17.56 0.93 -0.63
N GLU A 111 16.97 2.10 -0.39
CA GLU A 111 15.66 2.24 0.22
C GLU A 111 14.56 1.62 -0.66
N GLY A 112 14.66 1.79 -1.99
CA GLY A 112 13.75 1.18 -2.94
C GLY A 112 13.83 -0.35 -2.98
N MET A 113 15.04 -0.90 -2.86
CA MET A 113 15.27 -2.34 -2.75
C MET A 113 14.70 -2.89 -1.44
N LEU A 114 15.05 -2.27 -0.31
CA LEU A 114 14.60 -2.69 1.02
C LEU A 114 13.08 -2.62 1.17
N ALA A 115 12.44 -1.53 0.71
CA ALA A 115 10.99 -1.40 0.78
C ALA A 115 10.28 -2.53 0.01
N ARG A 116 10.81 -2.92 -1.16
CA ARG A 116 10.26 -4.04 -1.94
C ARG A 116 10.50 -5.38 -1.26
N LEU A 117 11.69 -5.59 -0.69
CA LEU A 117 12.01 -6.79 0.09
C LEU A 117 11.06 -6.94 1.29
N PHE A 118 10.88 -5.88 2.07
CA PHE A 118 9.99 -5.89 3.23
C PHE A 118 8.54 -6.19 2.86
N LEU A 119 8.05 -5.68 1.72
CA LEU A 119 6.70 -5.99 1.23
C LEU A 119 6.58 -7.42 0.72
N ALA A 120 7.62 -7.96 0.08
CA ALA A 120 7.63 -9.32 -0.44
C ALA A 120 7.73 -10.38 0.67
N GLU A 121 8.47 -10.07 1.73
CA GLU A 121 8.78 -11.01 2.83
C GLU A 121 7.75 -10.93 3.98
N ASN A 122 6.78 -10.01 3.95
CA ASN A 122 5.74 -9.90 4.98
C ASN A 122 4.35 -10.27 4.47
N THR A 123 3.54 -10.80 5.40
CA THR A 123 2.15 -11.14 5.13
C THR A 123 1.34 -9.88 4.78
N SER A 124 0.76 -9.87 3.57
CA SER A 124 -0.08 -8.75 3.12
C SER A 124 -1.42 -8.67 3.88
N PRO A 125 -2.09 -7.50 3.88
CA PRO A 125 -3.42 -7.33 4.52
C PRO A 125 -4.49 -8.32 4.05
N ALA A 126 -4.46 -8.75 2.78
CA ALA A 126 -5.42 -9.73 2.27
C ALA A 126 -5.14 -11.14 2.80
N LEU A 127 -3.87 -11.54 2.87
CA LEU A 127 -3.48 -12.89 3.32
C LEU A 127 -3.56 -13.05 4.84
N GLY A 128 -3.28 -11.99 5.59
CA GLY A 128 -3.28 -12.06 7.06
C GLY A 128 -4.68 -12.00 7.69
N GLY A 129 -5.72 -11.64 6.94
CA GLY A 129 -7.10 -11.63 7.42
C GLY A 129 -7.26 -10.94 8.79
N SER A 130 -7.95 -11.60 9.73
CA SER A 130 -8.22 -11.07 11.07
C SER A 130 -7.03 -11.10 12.02
N SER A 131 -5.93 -11.80 11.71
CA SER A 131 -4.70 -11.80 12.52
C SER A 131 -3.68 -10.75 12.06
N TRP A 132 -3.93 -10.08 10.93
CA TRP A 132 -3.05 -9.04 10.42
C TRP A 132 -3.03 -7.81 11.34
N ARG A 133 -1.84 -7.41 11.82
CA ARG A 133 -1.63 -6.24 12.67
C ARG A 133 -0.45 -5.44 12.13
N ILE A 134 -0.67 -4.16 11.86
CA ILE A 134 0.37 -3.29 11.31
C ILE A 134 1.57 -3.14 12.25
N GLU A 135 1.36 -3.14 13.57
CA GLU A 135 2.46 -3.00 14.54
C GLU A 135 3.41 -4.20 14.50
N ASP A 136 2.88 -5.43 14.42
CA ASP A 136 3.71 -6.63 14.29
C ASP A 136 4.47 -6.64 12.96
N ILE A 137 3.83 -6.15 11.88
CA ILE A 137 4.46 -6.00 10.56
C ILE A 137 5.60 -4.99 10.61
N ARG A 138 5.42 -3.84 11.27
CA ARG A 138 6.48 -2.84 11.45
C ARG A 138 7.67 -3.43 12.19
N ILE A 139 7.44 -4.15 13.28
CA ILE A 139 8.52 -4.80 14.03
C ILE A 139 9.22 -5.87 13.18
N SER A 140 8.46 -6.68 12.44
CA SER A 140 9.01 -7.69 11.52
C SER A 140 9.93 -7.06 10.47
N MET A 141 9.49 -5.98 9.79
CA MET A 141 10.31 -5.25 8.82
C MET A 141 11.56 -4.62 9.46
N GLN A 142 11.44 -4.07 10.66
CA GLN A 142 12.58 -3.55 11.43
C GLN A 142 13.62 -4.65 11.70
N TRP A 143 13.16 -5.82 12.12
CA TRP A 143 14.03 -6.95 12.41
C TRP A 143 14.66 -7.55 11.16
N MET A 144 13.96 -7.57 10.01
CA MET A 144 14.55 -7.93 8.72
C MET A 144 15.72 -7.01 8.39
N ARG A 145 15.54 -5.69 8.54
CA ARG A 145 16.63 -4.72 8.32
C ARG A 145 17.81 -4.97 9.25
N ARG A 146 17.54 -5.21 10.53
CA ARG A 146 18.59 -5.55 11.50
C ARG A 146 19.32 -6.85 11.15
N VAL A 147 18.63 -7.86 10.65
CA VAL A 147 19.28 -9.10 10.17
C VAL A 147 20.23 -8.79 9.01
N ILE A 148 19.81 -7.99 8.03
CA ILE A 148 20.65 -7.61 6.89
C ILE A 148 21.92 -6.90 7.37
N GLU A 149 21.78 -5.93 8.27
CA GLU A 149 22.90 -5.21 8.88
C GLU A 149 23.85 -6.14 9.64
N ASN A 150 23.31 -7.05 10.48
CA ASN A 150 24.13 -7.97 11.24
C ASN A 150 24.88 -8.97 10.34
N ARG A 151 24.28 -9.39 9.23
CA ARG A 151 24.93 -10.24 8.22
C ARG A 151 26.07 -9.50 7.53
N LEU A 152 25.85 -8.22 7.18
CA LEU A 152 26.88 -7.35 6.60
C LEU A 152 28.06 -7.15 7.55
N LYS A 153 27.78 -6.85 8.83
CA LYS A 153 28.80 -6.62 9.86
C LYS A 153 29.43 -7.90 10.44
N SER A 154 28.92 -9.07 10.06
CA SER A 154 29.46 -10.36 10.48
C SER A 154 30.96 -10.44 10.15
N PRO A 155 31.80 -11.09 10.98
CA PRO A 155 33.20 -11.34 10.64
C PRO A 155 33.39 -12.07 9.31
N ASN A 156 32.41 -12.89 8.89
CA ASN A 156 32.41 -13.59 7.62
C ASN A 156 31.03 -13.52 6.95
N PRO A 157 30.74 -12.48 6.14
CA PRO A 157 29.49 -12.41 5.37
C PRO A 157 29.28 -13.59 4.41
N GLY A 158 30.36 -14.33 4.09
CA GLY A 158 30.29 -15.57 3.32
C GLY A 158 29.45 -16.68 3.98
N ASP A 159 29.26 -16.64 5.30
CA ASP A 159 28.33 -17.54 6.01
C ASP A 159 26.87 -17.32 5.57
N PHE A 160 26.59 -16.19 4.92
CA PHE A 160 25.30 -15.80 4.36
C PHE A 160 25.33 -15.70 2.83
N MET A 161 26.18 -16.49 2.16
CA MET A 161 26.33 -16.51 0.70
C MET A 161 26.81 -15.17 0.10
N ALA A 162 27.27 -14.24 0.95
CA ALA A 162 27.57 -12.86 0.57
C ALA A 162 29.07 -12.55 0.73
N ARG A 163 29.94 -13.44 0.24
CA ARG A 163 31.40 -13.28 0.39
C ARG A 163 31.85 -11.95 -0.22
N GLY A 164 32.54 -11.13 0.58
CA GLY A 164 33.04 -9.82 0.15
C GLY A 164 31.99 -8.71 0.14
N ALA A 165 30.82 -8.93 0.76
CA ALA A 165 29.79 -7.91 0.87
C ALA A 165 30.32 -6.63 1.54
N THR A 166 30.00 -5.49 0.92
CA THR A 166 30.35 -4.15 1.41
C THR A 166 29.12 -3.26 1.62
N SER A 167 27.96 -3.73 1.20
CA SER A 167 26.70 -3.00 1.27
C SER A 167 25.51 -3.92 1.61
N GLU A 168 24.41 -3.35 2.09
CA GLU A 168 23.15 -4.08 2.29
C GLU A 168 22.65 -4.72 0.98
N LYS A 169 22.93 -4.08 -0.16
CA LYS A 169 22.62 -4.61 -1.50
C LYS A 169 23.33 -5.93 -1.76
N ASP A 170 24.60 -6.05 -1.38
CA ASP A 170 25.36 -7.29 -1.56
C ASP A 170 24.79 -8.44 -0.73
N ILE A 171 24.26 -8.14 0.47
CA ILE A 171 23.56 -9.14 1.31
C ILE A 171 22.22 -9.54 0.69
N VAL A 172 21.44 -8.58 0.21
CA VAL A 172 20.10 -8.85 -0.34
C VAL A 172 20.19 -9.62 -1.66
N MET A 173 21.17 -9.28 -2.50
CA MET A 173 21.38 -9.92 -3.80
C MET A 173 22.28 -11.16 -3.73
N ALA A 174 22.72 -11.56 -2.53
CA ALA A 174 23.66 -12.65 -2.31
C ALA A 174 23.19 -13.96 -2.96
N ASN A 175 24.11 -14.55 -3.72
CA ASN A 175 23.93 -15.81 -4.43
C ASN A 175 25.26 -16.57 -4.41
N ASP A 176 25.23 -17.81 -3.91
CA ASP A 176 26.36 -18.73 -3.97
C ASP A 176 25.93 -20.05 -4.61
N ARG A 177 26.47 -20.33 -5.80
CA ARG A 177 26.24 -21.58 -6.57
C ARG A 177 24.75 -21.92 -6.75
N GLY A 178 23.91 -20.91 -6.96
CA GLY A 178 22.47 -21.08 -7.19
C GLY A 178 21.63 -21.09 -5.91
N SER A 179 22.26 -21.03 -4.72
CA SER A 179 21.56 -20.78 -3.46
C SER A 179 21.50 -19.27 -3.20
N VAL A 180 20.33 -18.76 -2.85
CA VAL A 180 20.07 -17.32 -2.70
C VAL A 180 19.57 -17.01 -1.29
N GLN A 181 19.89 -15.82 -0.78
CA GLN A 181 19.40 -15.39 0.54
C GLN A 181 17.90 -15.06 0.53
N PHE A 182 17.46 -14.35 -0.52
CA PHE A 182 16.07 -13.95 -0.70
C PHE A 182 15.64 -14.29 -2.12
N HIS A 183 14.62 -15.14 -2.23
CA HIS A 183 14.20 -15.67 -3.53
C HIS A 183 13.78 -14.54 -4.48
N GLY A 184 14.34 -14.51 -5.69
CA GLY A 184 14.06 -13.50 -6.70
C GLY A 184 14.83 -12.18 -6.56
N PHE A 185 15.32 -11.84 -5.37
CA PHE A 185 16.09 -10.60 -5.14
C PHE A 185 17.55 -10.68 -5.60
N ASN A 186 18.06 -11.88 -5.85
CA ASN A 186 19.37 -12.07 -6.49
C ASN A 186 19.46 -11.50 -7.92
N LEU A 187 18.32 -11.15 -8.54
CA LEU A 187 18.23 -10.53 -9.87
C LEU A 187 17.77 -9.06 -9.82
N TYR A 188 17.65 -8.48 -8.62
CA TYR A 188 17.15 -7.13 -8.43
C TYR A 188 17.95 -6.07 -9.25
N PRO A 189 17.31 -5.09 -9.91
CA PRO A 189 15.90 -4.66 -9.77
C PRO A 189 14.86 -5.51 -10.50
N THR A 190 15.26 -6.48 -11.32
CA THR A 190 14.33 -7.35 -12.04
C THR A 190 13.79 -8.42 -11.10
N LEU A 191 12.54 -8.25 -10.67
CA LEU A 191 11.84 -9.22 -9.81
C LEU A 191 11.05 -10.25 -10.65
N PRO A 192 10.84 -11.47 -10.12
CA PRO A 192 9.90 -12.42 -10.72
C PRO A 192 8.52 -11.79 -10.94
N SER A 193 7.85 -12.17 -12.04
CA SER A 193 6.59 -11.56 -12.48
C SER A 193 5.49 -11.59 -11.42
N GLU A 194 5.39 -12.69 -10.66
CA GLU A 194 4.43 -12.83 -9.57
C GLU A 194 4.70 -11.81 -8.45
N MET A 195 5.96 -11.67 -8.03
CA MET A 195 6.36 -10.71 -6.99
C MET A 195 6.13 -9.28 -7.45
N ALA A 196 6.55 -8.93 -8.68
CA ALA A 196 6.29 -7.62 -9.26
C ALA A 196 4.78 -7.31 -9.34
N GLY A 197 3.97 -8.30 -9.75
CA GLY A 197 2.52 -8.20 -9.80
C GLY A 197 1.89 -7.99 -8.41
N ASN A 198 2.40 -8.67 -7.38
CA ASN A 198 1.92 -8.49 -5.99
C ASN A 198 2.26 -7.09 -5.47
N LEU A 199 3.49 -6.61 -5.67
CA LEU A 199 3.89 -5.24 -5.28
C LEU A 199 3.04 -4.18 -5.98
N GLN A 200 2.75 -4.36 -7.28
CA GLN A 200 1.87 -3.48 -8.02
C GLN A 200 0.44 -3.50 -7.45
N LYS A 201 -0.11 -4.67 -7.12
CA LYS A 201 -1.43 -4.78 -6.49
C LYS A 201 -1.48 -4.08 -5.13
N TYR A 202 -0.43 -4.18 -4.32
CA TYR A 202 -0.38 -3.50 -3.02
C TYR A 202 -0.46 -1.98 -3.18
N LEU A 203 0.29 -1.43 -4.13
CA LEU A 203 0.22 0.00 -4.48
C LEU A 203 -1.14 0.41 -5.05
N GLN A 204 -1.70 -0.39 -5.96
CA GLN A 204 -3.02 -0.14 -6.52
C GLN A 204 -4.09 -0.11 -5.42
N ASN A 205 -4.05 -1.05 -4.47
CA ASN A 205 -5.00 -1.11 -3.37
C ASN A 205 -4.81 0.03 -2.37
N ALA A 206 -3.57 0.43 -2.07
CA ALA A 206 -3.26 1.60 -1.24
C ALA A 206 -3.76 2.91 -1.89
N ASN A 207 -3.66 3.01 -3.21
CA ASN A 207 -4.08 4.16 -4.01
C ASN A 207 -5.53 4.10 -4.49
N ASN A 208 -6.28 3.05 -4.16
CA ASN A 208 -7.70 2.97 -4.51
C ASN A 208 -8.56 3.47 -3.35
N GLY A 209 -9.08 4.70 -3.47
CA GLY A 209 -9.94 5.39 -2.50
C GLY A 209 -11.16 4.58 -2.07
N LEU A 210 -11.64 3.69 -2.93
CA LEU A 210 -12.85 2.89 -2.72
C LEU A 210 -12.54 1.44 -2.31
N HIS A 211 -11.27 1.06 -2.16
CA HIS A 211 -10.92 -0.30 -1.77
C HIS A 211 -11.22 -0.53 -0.27
N PRO A 212 -11.95 -1.60 0.12
CA PRO A 212 -12.34 -1.82 1.52
C PRO A 212 -11.17 -1.91 2.50
N GLN A 213 -10.03 -2.48 2.08
CA GLN A 213 -8.82 -2.57 2.89
C GLN A 213 -7.77 -1.49 2.56
N ARG A 214 -8.16 -0.40 1.87
CA ARG A 214 -7.21 0.64 1.42
C ARG A 214 -6.27 1.10 2.53
N LYS A 215 -6.83 1.46 3.71
CA LYS A 215 -6.04 1.96 4.84
C LYS A 215 -4.97 0.96 5.27
N ALA A 216 -5.31 -0.34 5.34
CA ALA A 216 -4.35 -1.38 5.69
C ALA A 216 -3.23 -1.52 4.65
N TYR A 217 -3.55 -1.43 3.36
CA TYR A 217 -2.53 -1.43 2.30
C TYR A 217 -1.67 -0.16 2.31
N LEU A 218 -2.27 1.00 2.54
CA LEU A 218 -1.54 2.26 2.68
C LEU A 218 -0.55 2.18 3.84
N ASP A 219 -1.00 1.73 5.01
CA ASP A 219 -0.16 1.57 6.19
C ASP A 219 0.95 0.55 5.97
N PHE A 220 0.65 -0.54 5.26
CA PHE A 220 1.62 -1.59 4.92
C PHE A 220 2.73 -1.06 4.01
N VAL A 221 2.37 -0.36 2.94
CA VAL A 221 3.34 0.25 2.02
C VAL A 221 4.12 1.36 2.72
N GLN A 222 3.45 2.22 3.47
CA GLN A 222 4.12 3.31 4.20
C GLN A 222 5.10 2.76 5.23
N ALA A 223 4.75 1.72 5.98
CA ALA A 223 5.67 1.08 6.92
C ALA A 223 6.95 0.58 6.23
N ALA A 224 6.83 -0.06 5.07
CA ALA A 224 8.00 -0.52 4.32
C ALA A 224 8.90 0.64 3.88
N ILE A 225 8.30 1.76 3.43
CA ILE A 225 9.04 2.98 3.04
C ILE A 225 9.73 3.59 4.25
N ASP A 226 8.99 3.83 5.34
CA ASP A 226 9.50 4.42 6.57
C ASP A 226 10.69 3.62 7.11
N ILE A 227 10.54 2.29 7.17
CA ILE A 227 11.56 1.41 7.73
C ILE A 227 12.75 1.25 6.80
N ALA A 228 12.58 1.36 5.49
CA ALA A 228 13.69 1.39 4.55
C ALA A 228 14.51 2.68 4.66
N GLN A 229 13.86 3.82 4.95
CA GLN A 229 14.50 5.14 5.03
C GLN A 229 15.05 5.49 6.42
N ALA A 230 14.56 4.85 7.48
CA ALA A 230 14.99 5.12 8.84
C ALA A 230 16.48 4.76 9.08
N PRO A 231 17.05 5.06 10.25
CA PRO A 231 18.25 4.36 10.72
C PRO A 231 17.97 2.88 11.00
N VAL A 232 19.01 2.04 11.01
CA VAL A 232 18.86 0.62 11.38
C VAL A 232 18.35 0.51 12.83
N PRO A 233 17.21 -0.15 13.08
CA PRO A 233 16.60 -0.24 14.41
C PRO A 233 17.48 -1.07 15.36
N PRO A 234 17.51 -0.82 16.68
CA PRO A 234 18.34 -1.57 17.62
C PRO A 234 18.03 -3.07 17.58
N ASP A 235 19.04 -3.91 17.86
CA ASP A 235 18.84 -5.35 17.92
C ASP A 235 18.02 -5.73 19.16
N PRO A 236 16.93 -6.51 19.01
CA PRO A 236 16.08 -6.92 20.14
C PRO A 236 16.74 -8.00 21.03
N THR A 237 17.91 -8.51 20.64
CA THR A 237 18.62 -9.58 21.34
C THR A 237 20.02 -9.14 21.79
N SER A 238 20.54 -9.83 22.80
CA SER A 238 21.91 -9.61 23.29
C SER A 238 22.96 -10.13 22.31
N THR A 239 22.66 -11.19 21.54
CA THR A 239 23.62 -11.84 20.62
C THR A 239 23.51 -11.37 19.18
N GLY A 240 22.37 -10.84 18.75
CA GLY A 240 22.10 -10.46 17.36
C GLY A 240 21.12 -11.37 16.65
N LEU A 241 20.23 -10.77 15.84
CA LEU A 241 19.42 -11.49 14.84
C LEU A 241 20.23 -11.75 13.56
N PHE A 242 20.21 -12.96 13.04
CA PHE A 242 20.99 -13.37 11.85
C PHE A 242 20.17 -14.07 10.77
N GLY A 243 18.89 -14.31 11.01
CA GLY A 243 18.02 -14.88 9.99
C GLY A 243 16.55 -14.68 10.32
N TRP A 244 15.75 -14.83 9.28
CA TRP A 244 14.32 -15.09 9.41
C TRP A 244 13.93 -16.17 8.40
N LYS A 245 12.74 -16.74 8.60
CA LYS A 245 12.06 -17.56 7.61
C LYS A 245 10.59 -17.18 7.57
N THR A 246 10.00 -17.24 6.38
CA THR A 246 8.54 -17.20 6.22
C THR A 246 7.92 -18.53 6.66
N THR A 247 6.61 -18.58 6.92
CA THR A 247 5.90 -19.76 7.44
C THR A 247 6.24 -21.06 6.71
N GLU A 248 6.31 -21.05 5.38
CA GLU A 248 6.53 -22.24 4.53
C GLU A 248 8.02 -22.51 4.22
N ALA A 249 8.91 -21.59 4.58
CA ALA A 249 10.33 -21.76 4.34
C ALA A 249 10.95 -22.77 5.33
N PRO A 250 11.95 -23.55 4.86
CA PRO A 250 12.67 -24.49 5.71
C PRO A 250 13.48 -23.76 6.80
N GLN A 251 13.84 -24.49 7.86
CA GLN A 251 14.70 -23.96 8.90
C GLN A 251 16.09 -23.62 8.32
N PRO A 252 16.68 -22.44 8.64
CA PRO A 252 17.93 -21.96 8.04
C PRO A 252 19.19 -22.78 8.42
N GLY A 253 19.08 -23.72 9.36
CA GLY A 253 20.16 -24.64 9.73
C GLY A 253 20.19 -24.97 11.23
N PRO A 254 20.97 -25.98 11.65
CA PRO A 254 21.02 -26.47 13.03
C PRO A 254 21.70 -25.49 13.99
N GLU A 255 22.34 -24.43 13.52
CA GLU A 255 23.02 -23.42 14.33
C GLU A 255 22.17 -22.18 14.60
N PHE A 256 21.03 -22.06 13.92
CA PHE A 256 20.05 -21.02 14.21
C PHE A 256 19.20 -21.41 15.42
N ARG A 257 18.88 -20.43 16.26
CA ARG A 257 18.02 -20.58 17.43
C ARG A 257 16.87 -19.60 17.32
N GLU A 258 15.65 -20.11 17.39
CA GLU A 258 14.45 -19.29 17.29
C GLU A 258 14.45 -18.22 18.38
N HIS A 259 14.18 -16.98 17.97
CA HIS A 259 13.97 -15.87 18.89
C HIS A 259 12.47 -15.64 19.07
N LYS A 260 11.75 -15.36 17.99
CA LYS A 260 10.33 -15.03 18.03
C LYS A 260 9.71 -15.10 16.63
N THR A 261 8.43 -15.46 16.58
CA THR A 261 7.60 -15.37 15.37
C THR A 261 6.71 -14.12 15.42
N LEU A 262 6.73 -13.33 14.34
CA LEU A 262 5.90 -12.13 14.13
C LEU A 262 5.39 -12.11 12.68
N SER A 263 4.07 -11.91 12.51
CA SER A 263 3.45 -11.69 11.19
C SER A 263 3.77 -12.74 10.10
N GLY A 264 3.94 -14.01 10.49
CA GLY A 264 4.31 -15.10 9.58
C GLY A 264 5.81 -15.24 9.33
N ASN A 265 6.65 -14.47 10.03
CA ASN A 265 8.11 -14.54 9.99
C ASN A 265 8.67 -15.00 11.33
N THR A 266 9.44 -16.09 11.32
CA THR A 266 10.20 -16.54 12.49
C THR A 266 11.61 -16.00 12.41
N PHE A 267 12.05 -15.25 13.41
CA PHE A 267 13.38 -14.65 13.49
C PHE A 267 14.30 -15.50 14.36
N TYR A 268 15.59 -15.50 14.01
CA TYR A 268 16.60 -16.37 14.59
C TYR A 268 17.85 -15.62 15.04
N THR A 269 18.36 -16.02 16.20
CA THR A 269 19.74 -15.79 16.60
C THR A 269 20.64 -16.93 16.08
N HIS A 270 21.95 -16.82 16.30
CA HIS A 270 22.92 -17.84 15.89
C HIS A 270 23.78 -18.27 17.09
N THR A 271 24.10 -19.56 17.20
CA THR A 271 24.88 -20.10 18.34
C THR A 271 26.27 -19.45 18.46
N ARG A 272 26.98 -19.31 17.33
CA ARG A 272 28.35 -18.80 17.25
C ARG A 272 28.49 -17.30 16.93
N LEU A 273 27.61 -16.72 16.11
CA LEU A 273 27.76 -15.32 15.66
C LEU A 273 27.31 -14.32 16.71
N ARG A 274 27.91 -13.13 16.70
CA ARG A 274 27.59 -12.02 17.61
C ARG A 274 27.44 -10.73 16.82
N LYS A 275 26.43 -9.93 17.14
CA LYS A 275 26.25 -8.59 16.57
C LYS A 275 27.50 -7.75 16.84
N LYS A 276 27.79 -6.86 15.91
CA LYS A 276 28.75 -5.77 16.11
C LYS A 276 27.93 -4.48 16.09
N ASP A 277 27.99 -3.75 17.20
CA ASP A 277 27.29 -2.47 17.32
C ASP A 277 27.92 -1.45 16.35
#